data_AF-A0A536AU39-F1
#
_entry.id   AF-A0A536AU39-F1
#
_cell.length_a   1.000
_cell.length_b   1.000
_cell.length_c   1.000
_cell.angle_alpha   90.00
_cell.angle_beta   90.00
_cell.angle_gamma   90.00
#
_symmetry.space_group_name_H-M   'P 1'
#
loop_
_entity.id
_entity.type
_entity.pdbx_description
1 polymer ?
#
loop_
_entity_poly.entity_id
_entity_poly.type
_entity_poly.pdbx_seq_one_letter_code
_entity_poly.pdbx_strand_id
1 'polypeptide(L)'
;MRRGFALLFVLTIVVSLGSAPQARAATSEFRALWVDAFGEGIFNDAEVTKLVNAAKAANINALVVQVGRRGDCFCNRASMPRTQAGIAPRPYDPLDAIIAKAHAAGIQVHAWIITTALWNSSTPPVDPGHAFNLHGPSKTGYDNWLGVKYDGALRESSSSAANWFFDPGHPDAAAYIAEMFLSVARNYDIDGLNFDRVRYPDLTLPSWPQDNAWGYNPVALDRFHAATGRTDRPLPNDPQWSQWRRDQVTNIVRKVYVEAAAMKPYLRMTADTITYGDGPQGYGGDWTQTRPYRE
;
A
#
# COMPACT_ATOMS: atom_id res chain seq x y z
N MET A 1 37.86 -51.47 -74.94
CA MET A 1 37.75 -50.87 -73.59
C MET A 1 36.61 -49.84 -73.62
N ARG A 2 35.41 -50.21 -73.19
CA ARG A 2 34.23 -49.32 -73.14
C ARG A 2 33.91 -49.02 -71.68
N ARG A 3 33.93 -47.74 -71.32
CA ARG A 3 33.55 -47.19 -70.00
C ARG A 3 32.04 -47.05 -69.94
N GLY A 4 31.38 -47.63 -68.94
CA GLY A 4 29.98 -47.38 -68.60
C GLY A 4 29.90 -46.52 -67.35
N PHE A 5 29.25 -45.35 -67.46
CA PHE A 5 28.97 -44.42 -66.36
C PHE A 5 27.76 -44.92 -65.55
N ALA A 6 27.86 -44.94 -64.22
CA ALA A 6 26.72 -45.09 -63.33
C ALA A 6 26.31 -43.71 -62.81
N LEU A 7 25.07 -43.28 -63.08
CA LEU A 7 24.46 -42.09 -62.48
C LEU A 7 23.90 -42.45 -61.11
N LEU A 8 24.34 -41.76 -60.06
CA LEU A 8 23.66 -41.72 -58.76
C LEU A 8 22.68 -40.54 -58.76
N PHE A 9 21.39 -40.82 -58.59
CA PHE A 9 20.38 -39.78 -58.30
C PHE A 9 20.30 -39.61 -56.78
N VAL A 10 20.66 -38.42 -56.28
CA VAL A 10 20.43 -38.01 -54.90
C VAL A 10 19.09 -37.28 -54.84
N LEU A 11 18.13 -37.83 -54.10
CA LEU A 11 16.82 -37.24 -53.87
C LEU A 11 16.91 -36.25 -52.69
N THR A 12 16.94 -34.95 -52.97
CA THR A 12 16.95 -33.91 -51.94
C THR A 12 15.51 -33.63 -51.48
N ILE A 13 15.15 -34.10 -50.30
CA ILE A 13 13.87 -33.73 -49.65
C ILE A 13 14.04 -32.35 -49.02
N VAL A 14 13.38 -31.35 -49.60
CA VAL A 14 13.24 -30.02 -49.00
C VAL A 14 12.08 -30.08 -48.00
N VAL A 15 12.40 -30.18 -46.71
CA VAL A 15 11.41 -30.00 -45.65
C VAL A 15 11.20 -28.50 -45.45
N SER A 16 10.09 -27.98 -45.98
CA SER A 16 9.62 -26.63 -45.66
C SER A 16 9.11 -26.60 -44.22
N LEU A 17 9.97 -26.16 -43.30
CA LEU A 17 9.57 -25.78 -41.94
C LEU A 17 8.65 -24.56 -42.03
N GLY A 18 7.34 -24.81 -42.10
CA GLY A 18 6.34 -23.76 -41.94
C GLY A 18 6.51 -23.11 -40.56
N SER A 19 6.69 -21.80 -40.54
CA SER A 19 6.70 -21.00 -39.31
C SER A 19 5.33 -21.15 -38.63
N ALA A 20 5.29 -21.91 -37.53
CA ALA A 20 4.11 -21.94 -36.68
C ALA A 20 3.79 -20.51 -36.22
N PRO A 21 2.53 -20.07 -36.26
CA PRO A 21 2.17 -18.76 -35.74
C PRO A 21 2.56 -18.73 -34.27
N GLN A 22 3.50 -17.85 -33.92
CA GLN A 22 3.92 -17.62 -32.55
C GLN A 22 2.68 -17.10 -31.83
N ALA A 23 2.04 -17.95 -31.04
CA ALA A 23 0.93 -17.56 -30.19
C ALA A 23 1.44 -16.37 -29.36
N ARG A 24 0.92 -15.18 -29.65
CA ARG A 24 1.18 -13.98 -28.88
C ARG A 24 0.81 -14.36 -27.46
N ALA A 25 1.78 -14.50 -26.57
CA ALA A 25 1.51 -14.79 -25.17
C ALA A 25 0.50 -13.72 -24.74
N ALA A 26 -0.74 -14.14 -24.45
CA ALA A 26 -1.77 -13.22 -24.02
C ALA A 26 -1.23 -12.58 -22.74
N THR A 27 -0.81 -11.31 -22.84
CA THR A 27 -0.40 -10.55 -21.67
C THR A 27 -1.61 -10.55 -20.74
N SER A 28 -1.50 -11.18 -19.58
CA SER A 28 -2.61 -11.20 -18.61
C SER A 28 -2.85 -9.78 -18.15
N GLU A 29 -3.88 -9.13 -18.70
CA GLU A 29 -4.29 -7.79 -18.30
C GLU A 29 -4.76 -7.80 -16.85
N PHE A 30 -4.39 -6.78 -16.08
CA PHE A 30 -4.89 -6.56 -14.72
C PHE A 30 -6.11 -5.62 -14.78
N ARG A 31 -7.30 -6.19 -14.78
CA ARG A 31 -8.57 -5.45 -14.82
C ARG A 31 -9.14 -5.43 -13.41
N ALA A 32 -8.92 -4.34 -12.70
CA ALA A 32 -9.22 -4.24 -11.28
C ALA A 32 -10.27 -3.16 -10.96
N LEU A 33 -11.03 -3.40 -9.88
CA LEU A 33 -11.83 -2.37 -9.21
C LEU A 33 -11.23 -2.07 -7.85
N TRP A 34 -11.10 -0.78 -7.53
CA TRP A 34 -10.82 -0.33 -6.18
C TRP A 34 -12.13 -0.23 -5.42
N VAL A 35 -12.25 -1.01 -4.35
CA VAL A 35 -13.46 -1.11 -3.54
C VAL A 35 -13.19 -0.37 -2.24
N ASP A 36 -13.70 0.85 -2.13
CA ASP A 36 -13.56 1.64 -0.92
C ASP A 36 -14.43 1.08 0.22
N ALA A 37 -14.05 1.39 1.45
CA ALA A 37 -14.81 1.03 2.65
C ALA A 37 -15.49 2.27 3.27
N PHE A 38 -15.78 3.30 2.47
CA PHE A 38 -16.59 4.45 2.87
C PHE A 38 -18.06 4.28 2.44
N GLY A 39 -18.30 3.62 1.31
CA GLY A 39 -19.63 3.23 0.82
C GLY A 39 -19.98 1.76 1.05
N GLU A 40 -21.14 1.36 0.51
CA GLU A 40 -21.55 -0.04 0.42
C GLU A 40 -20.55 -0.86 -0.41
N GLY A 41 -20.37 -2.13 -0.06
CA GLY A 41 -19.59 -3.08 -0.87
C GLY A 41 -19.18 -4.32 -0.11
N ILE A 42 -18.76 -4.14 1.14
CA ILE A 42 -18.27 -5.23 2.00
C ILE A 42 -18.90 -5.21 3.40
N PHE A 43 -19.97 -4.45 3.64
CA PHE A 43 -20.50 -4.32 5.01
C PHE A 43 -21.29 -5.55 5.43
N ASN A 44 -21.81 -6.33 4.49
CA ASN A 44 -22.52 -7.57 4.75
C ASN A 44 -22.43 -8.53 3.55
N ASP A 45 -22.89 -9.76 3.76
CA ASP A 45 -22.82 -10.84 2.77
C ASP A 45 -23.52 -10.52 1.44
N ALA A 46 -24.66 -9.80 1.49
CA ALA A 46 -25.43 -9.45 0.31
C ALA A 46 -24.72 -8.42 -0.57
N GLU A 47 -24.09 -7.40 0.05
CA GLU A 47 -23.26 -6.42 -0.66
C GLU A 47 -22.07 -7.09 -1.36
N VAL A 48 -21.38 -8.01 -0.68
CA VAL A 48 -20.28 -8.78 -1.27
C VAL A 48 -20.75 -9.58 -2.48
N THR A 49 -21.92 -10.25 -2.39
CA THR A 49 -22.52 -10.96 -3.54
C THR A 49 -22.75 -10.02 -4.72
N LYS A 50 -23.34 -8.85 -4.45
CA LYS A 50 -23.65 -7.85 -5.48
C LYS A 50 -22.36 -7.35 -6.14
N LEU A 51 -21.33 -7.03 -5.36
CA LEU A 51 -20.03 -6.58 -5.82
C LEU A 51 -19.35 -7.62 -6.73
N VAL A 52 -19.25 -8.87 -6.29
CA VAL A 52 -18.59 -9.94 -7.07
C VAL A 52 -19.34 -10.22 -8.37
N ASN A 53 -20.69 -10.22 -8.34
CA ASN A 53 -21.50 -10.39 -9.55
C ASN A 53 -21.28 -9.25 -10.54
N ALA A 54 -21.22 -8.00 -10.07
CA ALA A 54 -20.95 -6.85 -10.90
C ALA A 54 -19.54 -6.90 -11.52
N ALA A 55 -18.53 -7.25 -10.72
CA ALA A 55 -17.15 -7.41 -11.18
C ALA A 55 -17.06 -8.49 -12.28
N LYS A 56 -17.69 -9.65 -12.06
CA LYS A 56 -17.75 -10.73 -13.05
C LYS A 56 -18.45 -10.31 -14.34
N ALA A 57 -19.59 -9.62 -14.24
CA ALA A 57 -20.33 -9.11 -15.40
C ALA A 57 -19.51 -8.09 -16.21
N ALA A 58 -18.64 -7.32 -15.53
CA ALA A 58 -17.73 -6.36 -16.14
C ALA A 58 -16.39 -6.97 -16.59
N ASN A 59 -16.22 -8.30 -16.54
CA ASN A 59 -14.98 -9.00 -16.89
C ASN A 59 -13.75 -8.58 -16.05
N ILE A 60 -13.97 -8.08 -14.83
CA ILE A 60 -12.92 -7.73 -13.86
C ILE A 60 -12.30 -9.02 -13.31
N ASN A 61 -10.97 -9.03 -13.15
CA ASN A 61 -10.22 -10.19 -12.65
C ASN A 61 -9.48 -9.93 -11.33
N ALA A 62 -9.57 -8.71 -10.78
CA ALA A 62 -9.07 -8.39 -9.45
C ALA A 62 -9.94 -7.36 -8.73
N LEU A 63 -10.02 -7.48 -7.40
CA LEU A 63 -10.59 -6.49 -6.51
C LEU A 63 -9.50 -6.00 -5.56
N VAL A 64 -9.27 -4.69 -5.55
CA VAL A 64 -8.38 -4.02 -4.61
C VAL A 64 -9.27 -3.46 -3.50
N VAL A 65 -9.39 -4.21 -2.41
CA VAL A 65 -10.43 -4.01 -1.39
C VAL A 65 -9.85 -3.27 -0.19
N GLN A 66 -10.41 -2.10 0.14
CA GLN A 66 -9.99 -1.35 1.31
C GLN A 66 -10.37 -2.10 2.59
N VAL A 67 -9.38 -2.68 3.26
CA VAL A 67 -9.58 -3.39 4.52
C VAL A 67 -9.09 -2.59 5.71
N GLY A 68 -8.16 -1.65 5.54
CA GLY A 68 -7.66 -0.78 6.61
C GLY A 68 -7.81 0.69 6.28
N ARG A 69 -8.49 1.46 7.14
CA ARG A 69 -8.69 2.91 6.93
C ARG A 69 -7.90 3.75 7.90
N ARG A 70 -8.04 3.51 9.21
CA ARG A 70 -7.51 4.38 10.26
C ARG A 70 -7.11 3.55 11.47
N GLY A 71 -6.11 2.68 11.31
CA GLY A 71 -5.68 1.77 12.38
C GLY A 71 -6.69 0.68 12.75
N ASP A 72 -7.80 0.57 12.01
CA ASP A 72 -8.87 -0.41 12.16
C ASP A 72 -9.03 -1.29 10.91
N CYS A 73 -9.63 -2.47 11.06
CA CYS A 73 -9.82 -3.44 9.99
C CYS A 73 -11.28 -3.77 9.70
N PHE A 74 -11.64 -3.83 8.42
CA PHE A 74 -12.82 -4.53 7.91
C PHE A 74 -12.55 -6.04 7.84
N CYS A 75 -12.09 -6.60 8.95
CA CYS A 75 -11.71 -8.00 9.09
C CYS A 75 -11.62 -8.37 10.57
N ASN A 76 -11.59 -9.66 10.91
CA ASN A 76 -11.61 -10.15 12.30
C ASN A 76 -10.29 -10.71 12.81
N ARG A 77 -9.36 -11.04 11.92
CA ARG A 77 -8.18 -11.88 12.18
C ARG A 77 -6.87 -11.15 11.85
N ALA A 78 -6.89 -9.85 11.60
CA ALA A 78 -5.67 -9.03 11.54
C ALA A 78 -5.28 -8.50 12.93
N SER A 79 -4.08 -7.92 13.05
CA SER A 79 -3.59 -7.30 14.29
C SER A 79 -4.35 -6.01 14.63
N MET A 80 -4.85 -5.30 13.61
CA MET A 80 -5.71 -4.13 13.78
C MET A 80 -7.05 -4.53 14.42
N PRO A 81 -7.58 -3.72 15.36
CA PRO A 81 -8.94 -3.90 15.86
C PRO A 81 -9.98 -3.92 14.74
N ARG A 82 -11.09 -4.64 14.96
CA ARG A 82 -12.22 -4.60 14.03
C ARG A 82 -12.78 -3.18 13.98
N THR A 83 -13.09 -2.71 12.78
CA THR A 83 -13.70 -1.41 12.57
C THR A 83 -15.01 -1.26 13.35
N GLN A 84 -15.26 -0.05 13.83
CA GLN A 84 -16.53 0.36 14.42
C GLN A 84 -17.53 0.90 13.38
N ALA A 85 -17.25 0.72 12.09
CA ALA A 85 -18.25 0.93 11.03
C ALA A 85 -19.40 -0.06 11.18
N GLY A 86 -20.58 0.28 10.64
CA GLY A 86 -21.80 -0.53 10.70
C GLY A 86 -21.79 -1.81 9.86
N ILE A 87 -20.69 -2.56 9.87
CA ILE A 87 -20.60 -3.87 9.23
C ILE A 87 -21.37 -4.92 10.03
N ALA A 88 -21.86 -5.95 9.36
CA ALA A 88 -22.63 -7.03 9.98
C ALA A 88 -21.87 -7.62 11.18
N PRO A 89 -22.58 -8.03 12.25
CA PRO A 89 -21.95 -8.50 13.48
C PRO A 89 -21.15 -9.78 13.25
N ARG A 90 -20.25 -10.08 14.19
CA ARG A 90 -19.59 -11.39 14.23
C ARG A 90 -20.65 -12.51 14.22
N PRO A 91 -20.40 -13.63 13.52
CA PRO A 91 -19.12 -14.07 12.98
C PRO A 91 -18.74 -13.48 11.59
N TYR A 92 -19.52 -12.57 11.01
CA TYR A 92 -19.21 -12.01 9.70
C TYR A 92 -17.82 -11.34 9.65
N ASP A 93 -16.99 -11.77 8.72
CA ASP A 93 -15.70 -11.18 8.38
C ASP A 93 -15.78 -10.66 6.93
N PRO A 94 -15.73 -9.34 6.70
CA PRO A 94 -15.80 -8.78 5.35
C PRO A 94 -14.72 -9.32 4.41
N LEU A 95 -13.49 -9.49 4.90
CA LEU A 95 -12.36 -9.94 4.11
C LEU A 95 -12.48 -11.44 3.77
N ASP A 96 -12.86 -12.30 4.72
CA ASP A 96 -13.11 -13.71 4.40
C ASP A 96 -14.29 -13.86 3.42
N ALA A 97 -15.35 -13.06 3.57
CA ALA A 97 -16.52 -13.10 2.69
C ALA A 97 -16.18 -12.72 1.24
N ILE A 98 -15.42 -11.63 1.04
CA ILE A 98 -15.02 -11.20 -0.30
C ILE A 98 -14.01 -12.17 -0.93
N ILE A 99 -13.05 -12.69 -0.17
CA ILE A 99 -12.10 -13.72 -0.63
C ILE A 99 -12.86 -14.93 -1.15
N ALA A 100 -13.72 -15.52 -0.32
CA ALA A 100 -14.43 -16.75 -0.69
C ALA A 100 -15.25 -16.59 -1.99
N LYS A 101 -15.99 -15.49 -2.13
CA LYS A 101 -16.86 -15.26 -3.29
C LYS A 101 -16.09 -14.83 -4.54
N ALA A 102 -15.09 -13.97 -4.40
CA ALA A 102 -14.26 -13.52 -5.51
C ALA A 102 -13.43 -14.69 -6.08
N HIS A 103 -12.80 -15.49 -5.22
CA HIS A 103 -12.03 -16.66 -5.63
C HIS A 103 -12.90 -17.70 -6.35
N ALA A 104 -14.12 -17.97 -5.83
CA ALA A 104 -15.08 -18.84 -6.52
C ALA A 104 -15.52 -18.31 -7.90
N ALA A 105 -15.38 -17.01 -8.14
CA ALA A 105 -15.62 -16.37 -9.43
C ALA A 105 -14.35 -16.23 -10.30
N GLY A 106 -13.19 -16.69 -9.83
CA GLY A 106 -11.90 -16.55 -10.53
C GLY A 106 -11.32 -15.13 -10.47
N ILE A 107 -11.68 -14.35 -9.45
CA ILE A 107 -11.27 -12.95 -9.25
C ILE A 107 -10.30 -12.86 -8.08
N GLN A 108 -9.15 -12.22 -8.28
CA GLN A 108 -8.15 -12.00 -7.24
C GLN A 108 -8.62 -10.98 -6.19
N VAL A 109 -8.14 -11.10 -4.95
CA VAL A 109 -8.39 -10.12 -3.88
C VAL A 109 -7.07 -9.55 -3.37
N HIS A 110 -6.92 -8.24 -3.48
CA HIS A 110 -5.76 -7.48 -3.03
C HIS A 110 -6.19 -6.61 -1.85
N ALA A 111 -5.59 -6.80 -0.68
CA ALA A 111 -5.94 -6.06 0.53
C ALA A 111 -5.30 -4.66 0.51
N TRP A 112 -6.14 -3.64 0.44
CA TRP A 112 -5.77 -2.23 0.45
C TRP A 112 -5.84 -1.65 1.86
N ILE A 113 -4.72 -1.07 2.32
CA ILE A 113 -4.62 -0.43 3.64
C ILE A 113 -4.06 0.98 3.48
N ILE A 114 -4.73 1.96 4.09
CA ILE A 114 -4.18 3.31 4.27
C ILE A 114 -3.06 3.23 5.31
N THR A 115 -1.85 3.59 4.90
CA THR A 115 -0.61 3.25 5.63
C THR A 115 -0.41 4.08 6.90
N THR A 116 -0.66 5.40 6.85
CA THR A 116 -0.28 6.31 7.94
C THR A 116 -1.46 6.94 8.68
N ALA A 117 -2.68 6.91 8.13
CA ALA A 117 -3.84 7.46 8.82
C ALA A 117 -4.20 6.63 10.05
N LEU A 118 -4.44 7.30 11.18
CA LEU A 118 -4.66 6.66 12.48
C LEU A 118 -6.06 6.92 13.05
N TRP A 119 -6.58 8.14 12.97
CA TRP A 119 -7.94 8.45 13.45
C TRP A 119 -8.44 9.77 12.90
N ASN A 120 -9.75 10.03 12.90
CA ASN A 120 -10.28 11.30 12.40
C ASN A 120 -11.58 11.79 13.06
N SER A 121 -11.96 11.22 14.20
CA SER A 121 -13.13 11.68 14.98
C SER A 121 -12.70 12.38 16.26
N SER A 122 -13.53 13.29 16.75
CA SER A 122 -13.38 13.87 18.09
C SER A 122 -13.66 12.86 19.20
N THR A 123 -14.45 11.84 18.91
CA THR A 123 -14.69 10.71 19.83
C THR A 123 -13.61 9.67 19.60
N PRO A 124 -12.88 9.22 20.65
CA PRO A 124 -11.89 8.16 20.51
C PRO A 124 -12.51 6.85 19.98
N PRO A 125 -11.70 5.98 19.35
CA PRO A 125 -12.14 4.64 18.95
C PRO A 125 -12.71 3.86 20.13
N VAL A 126 -13.73 3.05 19.88
CA VAL A 126 -14.41 2.24 20.90
C VAL A 126 -13.52 1.12 21.41
N ASP A 127 -12.68 0.53 20.55
CA ASP A 127 -11.78 -0.55 20.95
C ASP A 127 -10.60 0.02 21.78
N PRO A 128 -10.41 -0.40 23.04
CA PRO A 128 -9.33 0.10 23.88
C PRO A 128 -7.93 -0.27 23.37
N GLY A 129 -7.82 -1.34 22.57
CA GLY A 129 -6.57 -1.78 21.93
C GLY A 129 -6.22 -1.00 20.66
N HIS A 130 -7.06 -0.04 20.23
CA HIS A 130 -6.76 0.78 19.07
C HIS A 130 -5.52 1.66 19.31
N ALA A 131 -4.59 1.68 18.34
CA ALA A 131 -3.33 2.39 18.47
C ALA A 131 -3.48 3.88 18.80
N PHE A 132 -4.56 4.54 18.34
CA PHE A 132 -4.89 5.91 18.76
C PHE A 132 -5.14 6.04 20.28
N ASN A 133 -5.82 5.08 20.90
CA ASN A 133 -6.08 5.10 22.34
C ASN A 133 -4.81 4.83 23.14
N LEU A 134 -3.96 3.94 22.62
CA LEU A 134 -2.72 3.52 23.26
C LEU A 134 -1.58 4.54 23.11
N HIS A 135 -1.49 5.22 21.96
CA HIS A 135 -0.32 6.00 21.54
C HIS A 135 -0.65 7.38 20.94
N GLY A 136 -1.89 7.84 21.12
CA GLY A 136 -2.38 9.10 20.57
C GLY A 136 -2.09 10.33 21.45
N PRO A 137 -2.94 11.38 21.41
CA PRO A 137 -2.61 12.70 21.95
C PRO A 137 -2.52 12.77 23.47
N SER A 138 -2.99 11.74 24.19
CA SER A 138 -2.83 11.64 25.65
C SER A 138 -1.44 11.17 26.07
N LYS A 139 -0.60 10.72 25.12
CA LYS A 139 0.76 10.25 25.37
C LYS A 139 1.79 11.31 25.02
N THR A 140 3.00 11.14 25.54
CA THR A 140 4.16 12.01 25.27
C THR A 140 5.42 11.17 25.13
N GLY A 141 6.51 11.76 24.61
CA GLY A 141 7.78 11.06 24.43
C GLY A 141 7.64 9.82 23.54
N TYR A 142 8.30 8.73 23.93
CA TYR A 142 8.33 7.46 23.20
C TYR A 142 6.97 6.78 23.08
N ASP A 143 6.04 7.04 23.99
CA ASP A 143 4.71 6.43 23.93
C ASP A 143 3.78 7.14 22.94
N ASN A 144 4.17 8.30 22.41
CA ASN A 144 3.38 9.05 21.44
C ASN A 144 3.86 8.75 20.01
N TRP A 145 3.00 8.08 19.24
CA TRP A 145 3.31 7.64 17.88
C TRP A 145 2.82 8.61 16.81
N LEU A 146 2.31 9.77 17.19
CA LEU A 146 1.69 10.70 16.28
C LEU A 146 2.72 11.43 15.43
N GLY A 147 2.38 11.64 14.16
CA GLY A 147 3.04 12.60 13.30
C GLY A 147 2.88 14.01 13.86
N VAL A 148 3.97 14.77 13.85
CA VAL A 148 4.00 16.16 14.30
C VAL A 148 4.38 17.05 13.13
N LYS A 149 3.63 18.14 12.93
CA LYS A 149 3.99 19.19 11.98
C LYS A 149 5.13 20.07 12.50
N TYR A 150 5.78 20.78 11.60
CA TYR A 150 6.87 21.70 11.94
C TYR A 150 6.44 22.83 12.89
N ASP A 151 5.17 23.23 12.87
CA ASP A 151 4.58 24.19 13.81
C ASP A 151 4.15 23.54 15.15
N GLY A 152 4.35 22.23 15.31
CA GLY A 152 3.98 21.47 16.51
C GLY A 152 2.56 20.91 16.48
N ALA A 153 1.77 21.18 15.44
CA ALA A 153 0.41 20.64 15.37
C ALA A 153 0.40 19.13 15.08
N LEU A 154 -0.47 18.41 15.78
CA LEU A 154 -0.60 16.95 15.70
C LEU A 154 -1.68 16.47 14.72
N ARG A 155 -2.44 17.42 14.14
CA ARG A 155 -3.60 17.15 13.27
C ARG A 155 -3.48 17.91 11.96
N GLU A 156 -4.07 17.33 10.92
CA GLU A 156 -4.18 17.92 9.58
C GLU A 156 -4.68 19.38 9.61
N SER A 157 -5.80 19.63 10.29
CA SER A 157 -6.39 20.95 10.44
C SER A 157 -7.17 21.05 11.77
N SER A 158 -7.81 22.19 12.00
CA SER A 158 -8.74 22.40 13.12
C SER A 158 -10.10 21.73 12.93
N SER A 159 -10.38 21.15 11.75
CA SER A 159 -11.64 20.46 11.47
C SER A 159 -11.87 19.29 12.45
N SER A 160 -13.13 19.06 12.83
CA SER A 160 -13.51 17.88 13.62
C SER A 160 -13.21 16.57 12.89
N ALA A 161 -13.19 16.60 11.55
CA ALA A 161 -12.87 15.45 10.69
C ALA A 161 -11.39 15.34 10.31
N ALA A 162 -10.50 16.19 10.86
CA ALA A 162 -9.09 16.17 10.53
C ALA A 162 -8.40 14.90 11.02
N ASN A 163 -7.54 14.33 10.18
CA ASN A 163 -6.84 13.10 10.49
C ASN A 163 -5.68 13.34 11.48
N TRP A 164 -5.50 12.34 12.33
CA TRP A 164 -4.29 12.01 13.06
C TRP A 164 -3.52 10.96 12.27
N PHE A 165 -2.20 11.03 12.28
CA PHE A 165 -1.36 10.11 11.54
C PHE A 165 -0.31 9.48 12.45
N PHE A 166 0.10 8.26 12.14
CA PHE A 166 1.36 7.74 12.63
C PHE A 166 2.54 8.55 12.08
N ASP A 167 3.63 8.61 12.83
CA ASP A 167 4.93 9.06 12.31
C ASP A 167 5.76 7.85 11.82
N PRO A 168 6.01 7.68 10.50
CA PRO A 168 6.92 6.66 9.99
C PRO A 168 8.33 6.70 10.60
N GLY A 169 8.77 7.84 11.12
CA GLY A 169 10.04 8.03 11.80
C GLY A 169 10.05 7.57 13.25
N HIS A 170 8.90 7.23 13.83
CA HIS A 170 8.83 6.56 15.13
C HIS A 170 9.00 5.04 14.94
N PRO A 171 9.97 4.38 15.60
CA PRO A 171 10.30 2.97 15.33
C PRO A 171 9.13 2.03 15.62
N ASP A 172 8.44 2.18 16.76
CA ASP A 172 7.32 1.31 17.12
C ASP A 172 6.07 1.57 16.25
N ALA A 173 5.82 2.83 15.85
CA ALA A 173 4.77 3.15 14.90
C ALA A 173 5.06 2.51 13.53
N ALA A 174 6.30 2.59 13.03
CA ALA A 174 6.72 1.94 11.80
C ALA A 174 6.57 0.41 11.87
N ALA A 175 6.91 -0.19 13.00
CA ALA A 175 6.71 -1.62 13.24
C ALA A 175 5.22 -2.00 13.26
N TYR A 176 4.38 -1.22 13.93
CA TYR A 176 2.93 -1.40 13.95
C TYR A 176 2.34 -1.28 12.54
N ILE A 177 2.73 -0.26 11.77
CA ILE A 177 2.31 -0.09 10.37
C ILE A 177 2.67 -1.33 9.56
N ALA A 178 3.90 -1.84 9.65
CA ALA A 178 4.29 -3.05 8.93
C ALA A 178 3.42 -4.26 9.35
N GLU A 179 3.12 -4.39 10.64
CA GLU A 179 2.28 -5.46 11.16
C GLU A 179 0.80 -5.36 10.73
N MET A 180 0.30 -4.16 10.42
CA MET A 180 -1.04 -3.99 9.81
C MET A 180 -1.15 -4.78 8.49
N PHE A 181 -0.09 -4.74 7.67
CA PHE A 181 -0.05 -5.48 6.40
C PHE A 181 0.30 -6.96 6.60
N LEU A 182 1.31 -7.25 7.42
CA LEU A 182 1.84 -8.60 7.60
C LEU A 182 0.84 -9.52 8.31
N SER A 183 0.06 -9.01 9.26
CA SER A 183 -1.01 -9.78 9.90
C SER A 183 -2.11 -10.16 8.90
N VAL A 184 -2.49 -9.26 7.99
CA VAL A 184 -3.47 -9.55 6.93
C VAL A 184 -2.91 -10.63 6.00
N ALA A 185 -1.67 -10.47 5.52
CA ALA A 185 -1.03 -11.47 4.66
C ALA A 185 -0.91 -12.84 5.32
N ARG A 186 -0.59 -12.88 6.62
CA ARG A 186 -0.45 -14.12 7.40
C ARG A 186 -1.79 -14.83 7.57
N ASN A 187 -2.86 -14.09 7.81
CA ASN A 187 -4.12 -14.67 8.26
C ASN A 187 -5.15 -14.85 7.13
N TYR A 188 -5.04 -14.15 5.99
CA TYR A 188 -6.04 -14.21 4.91
C TYR A 188 -5.45 -14.76 3.61
N ASP A 189 -6.24 -15.53 2.86
CA ASP A 189 -5.85 -16.02 1.54
C ASP A 189 -6.05 -14.95 0.47
N ILE A 190 -5.23 -13.90 0.54
CA ILE A 190 -5.21 -12.79 -0.42
C ILE A 190 -4.20 -13.06 -1.55
N ASP A 191 -4.39 -12.37 -2.67
CA ASP A 191 -3.52 -12.41 -3.86
C ASP A 191 -2.51 -11.26 -3.89
N GLY A 192 -2.74 -10.21 -3.10
CA GLY A 192 -1.83 -9.08 -3.00
C GLY A 192 -2.11 -8.12 -1.86
N LEU A 193 -1.14 -7.27 -1.60
CA LEU A 193 -1.21 -6.16 -0.66
C LEU A 193 -1.07 -4.85 -1.44
N ASN A 194 -1.97 -3.90 -1.17
CA ASN A 194 -1.98 -2.59 -1.80
C ASN A 194 -1.75 -1.49 -0.75
N PHE A 195 -0.65 -0.75 -0.89
CA PHE A 195 -0.35 0.39 -0.06
C PHE A 195 -1.06 1.65 -0.56
N ASP A 196 -1.86 2.28 0.29
CA ASP A 196 -2.36 3.63 0.00
C ASP A 196 -1.78 4.62 1.01
N ARG A 197 -1.56 5.85 0.52
CA ARG A 197 -0.91 6.93 1.27
C ARG A 197 0.33 6.46 2.03
N VAL A 198 1.16 5.63 1.40
CA VAL A 198 2.48 5.20 1.92
C VAL A 198 3.49 6.35 1.80
N ARG A 199 3.20 7.40 2.55
CA ARG A 199 3.93 8.66 2.60
C ARG A 199 3.64 9.38 3.92
N TYR A 200 4.47 10.37 4.23
CA TYR A 200 4.07 11.40 5.19
C TYR A 200 2.84 12.17 4.69
N PRO A 201 2.01 12.75 5.59
CA PRO A 201 0.89 13.59 5.17
C PRO A 201 1.38 14.76 4.30
N ASP A 202 0.70 15.02 3.19
CA ASP A 202 1.08 15.97 2.13
C ASP A 202 0.54 17.39 2.38
N LEU A 203 0.45 17.77 3.65
CA LEU A 203 -0.09 19.07 4.07
C LEU A 203 1.03 20.02 4.43
N THR A 204 1.06 21.15 3.73
CA THR A 204 2.07 22.19 3.88
C THR A 204 1.69 23.17 5.00
N LEU A 205 2.64 24.02 5.37
CA LEU A 205 2.37 25.21 6.19
C LEU A 205 2.36 26.45 5.30
N PRO A 206 1.67 27.54 5.68
CA PRO A 206 1.74 28.81 4.96
C PRO A 206 3.18 29.32 4.79
N SER A 207 4.05 29.05 5.77
CA SER A 207 5.49 29.39 5.73
C SER A 207 6.33 28.45 4.87
N TRP A 208 5.78 27.28 4.50
CA TRP A 208 6.45 26.24 3.72
C TRP A 208 5.49 25.68 2.65
N PRO A 209 4.97 26.53 1.75
CA PRO A 209 3.84 26.18 0.88
C PRO A 209 4.16 25.12 -0.17
N GLN A 210 5.44 24.76 -0.33
CA GLN A 210 5.93 23.80 -1.33
C GLN A 210 6.58 22.56 -0.70
N ASP A 211 6.67 22.50 0.64
CA ASP A 211 7.47 21.48 1.33
C ASP A 211 6.63 20.74 2.36
N ASN A 212 6.88 19.42 2.48
CA ASN A 212 6.22 18.60 3.48
C ASN A 212 6.67 18.99 4.89
N ALA A 213 5.72 19.46 5.70
CA ALA A 213 5.99 19.94 7.05
C ALA A 213 5.82 18.88 8.16
N TRP A 214 5.65 17.60 7.84
CA TRP A 214 5.44 16.52 8.81
C TRP A 214 6.69 15.71 9.15
N GLY A 215 6.60 14.88 10.19
CA GLY A 215 7.66 13.96 10.61
C GLY A 215 8.48 14.45 11.80
N TYR A 216 8.04 15.52 12.46
CA TYR A 216 8.77 16.17 13.55
C TYR A 216 8.44 15.58 14.92
N ASN A 217 8.00 14.31 14.99
CA ASN A 217 7.89 13.63 16.28
C ASN A 217 9.26 13.68 17.00
N PRO A 218 9.33 14.02 18.30
CA PRO A 218 10.59 14.14 19.02
C PRO A 218 11.47 12.89 18.90
N VAL A 219 10.88 11.69 18.94
CA VAL A 219 11.61 10.42 18.76
C VAL A 219 12.21 10.31 17.36
N ALA A 220 11.49 10.77 16.33
CA ALA A 220 12.00 10.78 14.96
C ALA A 220 13.17 11.77 14.81
N LEU A 221 13.08 12.96 15.43
CA LEU A 221 14.16 13.93 15.46
C LEU A 221 15.40 13.40 16.18
N ASP A 222 15.25 12.79 17.34
CA ASP A 222 16.36 12.19 18.08
C ASP A 222 17.06 11.10 17.26
N ARG A 223 16.28 10.27 16.53
CA ARG A 223 16.84 9.25 15.63
C ARG A 223 17.58 9.87 14.45
N PHE A 224 17.10 10.99 13.90
CA PHE A 224 17.79 11.72 12.85
C PHE A 224 19.09 12.33 13.35
N HIS A 225 19.09 12.95 14.52
CA HIS A 225 20.29 13.46 15.18
C HIS A 225 21.31 12.36 15.42
N ALA A 226 20.88 11.21 15.96
CA ALA A 226 21.76 10.06 16.16
C ALA A 226 22.34 9.51 14.86
N ALA A 227 21.56 9.49 13.77
CA ALA A 227 22.00 8.98 12.47
C ALA A 227 22.94 9.93 11.70
N THR A 228 22.90 11.23 11.99
CA THR A 228 23.60 12.25 11.20
C THR A 228 24.64 13.06 11.98
N GLY A 229 24.59 13.04 13.32
CA GLY A 229 25.40 13.89 14.20
C GLY A 229 24.91 15.34 14.29
N ARG A 230 23.79 15.69 13.65
CA ARG A 230 23.19 17.02 13.75
C ARG A 230 22.54 17.24 15.11
N THR A 231 22.42 18.50 15.51
CA THR A 231 21.77 18.92 16.76
C THR A 231 20.71 19.99 16.55
N ASP A 232 20.60 20.52 15.33
CA ASP A 232 19.61 21.52 14.97
C ASP A 232 18.26 20.87 14.64
N ARG A 233 17.19 21.65 14.72
CA ARG A 233 15.91 21.22 14.17
C ARG A 233 15.92 21.52 12.66
N PRO A 234 15.92 20.50 11.78
CA PRO A 234 15.99 20.73 10.35
C PRO A 234 14.76 21.50 9.85
N LEU A 235 14.95 22.34 8.84
CA LEU A 235 13.84 23.02 8.16
C LEU A 235 13.07 22.01 7.29
N PRO A 236 11.77 22.25 7.00
CA PRO A 236 10.97 21.38 6.12
C PRO A 236 11.56 21.09 4.73
N ASN A 237 12.35 22.02 4.19
CA ASN A 237 13.04 21.88 2.90
C ASN A 237 14.48 21.38 3.01
N ASP A 238 14.93 20.95 4.19
CA ASP A 238 16.28 20.43 4.38
C ASP A 238 16.45 19.10 3.62
N PRO A 239 17.41 19.00 2.69
CA PRO A 239 17.53 17.84 1.82
C PRO A 239 17.93 16.56 2.56
N GLN A 240 18.72 16.66 3.64
CA GLN A 240 19.13 15.50 4.43
C GLN A 240 17.97 14.99 5.28
N TRP A 241 17.17 15.89 5.84
CA TRP A 241 15.95 15.53 6.58
C TRP A 241 14.90 14.88 5.67
N SER A 242 14.64 15.45 4.50
CA SER A 242 13.71 14.85 3.53
C SER A 242 14.20 13.49 3.05
N GLN A 243 15.50 13.31 2.78
CA GLN A 243 16.05 11.99 2.45
C GLN A 243 15.86 10.99 3.60
N TRP A 244 16.18 11.39 4.84
CA TRP A 244 16.02 10.51 6.00
C TRP A 244 14.56 10.08 6.20
N ARG A 245 13.59 10.99 6.01
CA ARG A 245 12.15 10.68 6.05
C ARG A 245 11.74 9.70 4.95
N ARG A 246 12.21 9.89 3.71
CA ARG A 246 11.98 8.93 2.60
C ARG A 246 12.54 7.55 2.94
N ASP A 247 13.68 7.48 3.60
CA ASP A 247 14.27 6.21 4.03
C ASP A 247 13.37 5.50 5.06
N GLN A 248 12.69 6.23 5.96
CA GLN A 248 11.77 5.62 6.93
C GLN A 248 10.58 4.95 6.23
N VAL A 249 9.95 5.64 5.27
CA VAL A 249 8.87 5.07 4.46
C VAL A 249 9.37 3.88 3.64
N THR A 250 10.53 4.02 3.00
CA THR A 250 11.16 2.94 2.21
C THR A 250 11.41 1.70 3.06
N ASN A 251 11.85 1.87 4.30
CA ASN A 251 12.12 0.77 5.22
C ASN A 251 10.84 0.03 5.64
N ILE A 252 9.72 0.73 5.83
CA ILE A 252 8.41 0.10 6.07
C ILE A 252 8.02 -0.78 4.88
N VAL A 253 8.04 -0.21 3.65
CA VAL A 253 7.69 -0.95 2.43
C VAL A 253 8.62 -2.15 2.23
N ARG A 254 9.93 -1.97 2.44
CA ARG A 254 10.92 -3.03 2.33
C ARG A 254 10.67 -4.15 3.33
N LYS A 255 10.38 -3.82 4.60
CA LYS A 255 10.06 -4.81 5.64
C LYS A 255 8.84 -5.63 5.25
N VAL A 256 7.74 -4.97 4.87
CA VAL A 256 6.51 -5.64 4.44
C VAL A 256 6.77 -6.52 3.22
N TYR A 257 7.49 -6.01 2.20
CA TYR A 257 7.81 -6.78 1.01
C TYR A 257 8.62 -8.05 1.31
N VAL A 258 9.73 -7.92 2.05
CA VAL A 258 10.62 -9.06 2.35
C VAL A 258 9.89 -10.11 3.19
N GLU A 259 9.16 -9.70 4.22
CA GLU A 259 8.46 -10.65 5.09
C GLU A 259 7.23 -11.26 4.42
N ALA A 260 6.47 -10.49 3.64
CA ALA A 260 5.35 -11.02 2.85
C ALA A 260 5.85 -12.03 1.80
N ALA A 261 6.95 -11.73 1.10
CA ALA A 261 7.55 -12.65 0.14
C ALA A 261 8.06 -13.94 0.80
N ALA A 262 8.58 -13.87 2.02
CA ALA A 262 8.99 -15.04 2.78
C ALA A 262 7.80 -15.92 3.22
N MET A 263 6.64 -15.32 3.50
CA MET A 263 5.42 -16.06 3.88
C MET A 263 4.65 -16.60 2.67
N LYS A 264 4.48 -15.77 1.65
CA LYS A 264 3.65 -15.99 0.46
C LYS A 264 4.33 -15.33 -0.76
N PRO A 265 5.28 -16.02 -1.41
CA PRO A 265 6.09 -15.44 -2.49
C PRO A 265 5.29 -15.06 -3.75
N TYR A 266 4.02 -15.51 -3.84
CA TYR A 266 3.10 -15.17 -4.92
C TYR A 266 2.33 -13.86 -4.69
N LEU A 267 2.38 -13.27 -3.48
CA LEU A 267 1.67 -12.02 -3.20
C LEU A 267 2.19 -10.90 -4.09
N ARG A 268 1.27 -10.24 -4.79
CA ARG A 268 1.58 -9.02 -5.53
C ARG A 268 1.62 -7.85 -4.56
N MET A 269 2.61 -6.98 -4.74
CA MET A 269 2.72 -5.74 -3.98
C MET A 269 2.41 -4.56 -4.91
N THR A 270 1.41 -3.77 -4.56
CA THR A 270 0.98 -2.59 -5.33
C THR A 270 0.90 -1.36 -4.42
N ALA A 271 0.86 -0.17 -5.01
CA ALA A 271 0.67 1.05 -4.26
C ALA A 271 -0.13 2.08 -5.06
N ASP A 272 -1.02 2.78 -4.37
CA ASP A 272 -1.76 3.92 -4.89
C ASP A 272 -0.92 5.18 -4.73
N THR A 273 -0.17 5.51 -5.79
CA THR A 273 0.72 6.66 -5.80
C THR A 273 0.03 7.88 -6.41
N ILE A 274 0.27 9.07 -5.83
CA ILE A 274 -0.18 10.32 -6.41
C ILE A 274 0.94 10.95 -7.24
N THR A 275 0.58 11.45 -8.42
CA THR A 275 1.45 12.32 -9.20
C THR A 275 0.93 13.75 -9.08
N TYR A 276 1.45 14.50 -8.10
CA TYR A 276 1.23 15.93 -8.08
C TYR A 276 2.13 16.59 -9.12
N GLY A 277 1.53 17.15 -10.15
CA GLY A 277 2.23 17.78 -11.28
C GLY A 277 2.57 16.80 -12.39
N ASP A 278 3.43 17.24 -13.29
CA ASP A 278 3.81 16.47 -14.47
C ASP A 278 4.68 15.27 -14.07
N GLY A 279 4.49 14.15 -14.77
CA GLY A 279 5.38 12.99 -14.64
C GLY A 279 6.79 13.31 -15.14
N PRO A 280 7.75 12.39 -14.95
CA PRO A 280 9.09 12.52 -15.54
C PRO A 280 9.01 12.86 -17.03
N GLN A 281 9.61 13.96 -17.46
CA GLN A 281 9.53 14.42 -18.87
C GLN A 281 10.51 13.69 -19.78
N GLY A 282 11.45 12.93 -19.20
CA GLY A 282 12.41 12.10 -19.91
C GLY A 282 12.53 10.70 -19.32
N TYR A 283 12.86 9.73 -20.18
CA TYR A 283 13.16 8.36 -19.75
C TYR A 283 14.50 8.33 -19.01
N GLY A 284 14.50 7.90 -17.74
CA GLY A 284 15.74 7.51 -17.04
C GLY A 284 16.42 8.53 -16.11
N GLY A 285 15.76 9.59 -15.63
CA GLY A 285 16.44 10.46 -14.66
C GLY A 285 15.66 11.62 -14.04
N ASP A 286 14.45 11.93 -14.50
CA ASP A 286 13.71 13.10 -14.03
C ASP A 286 12.86 12.83 -12.77
N TRP A 287 12.82 11.58 -12.28
CA TRP A 287 12.09 11.22 -11.06
C TRP A 287 12.55 12.02 -9.85
N THR A 288 13.86 12.27 -9.70
CA THR A 288 14.40 13.01 -8.56
C THR A 288 14.01 14.49 -8.55
N GLN A 289 13.49 15.02 -9.66
CA GLN A 289 13.01 16.39 -9.77
C GLN A 289 11.49 16.49 -9.51
N THR A 290 10.79 15.36 -9.54
CA THR A 290 9.36 15.32 -9.25
C THR A 290 9.08 15.75 -7.82
N ARG A 291 7.89 16.31 -7.60
CA ARG A 291 7.43 16.72 -6.27
C ARG A 291 7.46 15.56 -5.26
N PRO A 292 6.98 14.33 -5.58
CA PRO A 292 7.06 13.19 -4.66
C PRO A 292 8.47 12.82 -4.18
N TYR A 293 9.52 13.13 -4.95
CA TYR A 293 10.88 12.88 -4.52
C TYR A 293 11.44 13.97 -3.62
N ARG A 294 11.05 15.23 -3.82
CA ARG A 294 11.57 16.37 -3.04
C ARG A 294 10.95 16.46 -1.65
N GLU A 295 9.68 16.06 -1.53
CA GLU A 295 8.91 15.98 -0.28
C GLU A 295 9.32 14.81 0.62
#